data_AF-B9BHP4-F1
#
_entry.id   AF-B9BHP4-F1
#
_cell.length_a   1.000
_cell.length_b   1.000
_cell.length_c   1.000
_cell.angle_alpha   90.00
_cell.angle_beta   90.00
_cell.angle_gamma   90.00
#
_symmetry.space_group_name_H-M   'P 1'
#
loop_
_entity.id
_entity.type
_entity.pdbx_description
1 polymer ?
#
loop_
_entity_poly.entity_id
_entity_poly.type
_entity_poly.pdbx_seq_one_letter_code
_entity_poly.pdbx_strand_id
1 'polypeptide(L)'
;MKITDEVSLYYMRDNHTFKRLTGPVEDMLAQVMAEFDDGYTYGMLCTESLPGIGYVHAHGTADRQRFQNEAREWLFAAKIRSELP
;
A
#
# COMPACT_ATOMS: atom_id res chain seq x y z
N MET A 1 -16.97 -18.62 14.34
CA MET A 1 -16.48 -18.39 12.97
C MET A 1 -15.20 -17.59 13.08
N LYS A 2 -14.03 -18.25 13.02
CA LYS A 2 -12.77 -17.51 12.88
C LYS A 2 -12.72 -17.07 11.42
N ILE A 3 -13.17 -15.84 11.14
CA ILE A 3 -12.75 -15.18 9.92
C ILE A 3 -11.24 -15.03 10.14
N THR A 4 -10.44 -15.81 9.42
CA THR A 4 -9.05 -15.42 9.22
C THR A 4 -9.17 -14.16 8.37
N ASP A 5 -9.28 -13.00 9.02
CA ASP A 5 -9.44 -11.72 8.33
C ASP A 5 -8.25 -11.59 7.38
N GLU A 6 -8.51 -11.81 6.10
CA GLU A 6 -7.49 -11.76 5.07
C GLU A 6 -6.94 -10.33 5.07
N VAL A 7 -5.64 -10.19 5.32
CA VAL A 7 -5.00 -8.88 5.35
C VAL A 7 -5.19 -8.21 4.00
N SER A 8 -5.91 -7.09 4.02
CA SER A 8 -6.25 -6.34 2.82
C SER A 8 -5.47 -5.03 2.80
N LEU A 9 -4.57 -4.89 1.84
CA LEU A 9 -3.74 -3.71 1.64
C LEU A 9 -4.30 -2.88 0.47
N TYR A 10 -4.24 -1.56 0.59
CA TYR A 10 -4.83 -0.65 -0.39
C TYR A 10 -3.88 0.48 -0.76
N TYR A 11 -4.00 0.93 -2.01
CA TYR A 11 -3.60 2.27 -2.42
C TYR A 11 -4.85 3.14 -2.54
N MET A 12 -4.97 4.11 -1.65
CA MET A 12 -6.04 5.09 -1.62
C MET A 12 -5.66 6.24 -2.56
N ARG A 13 -6.31 6.33 -3.73
CA ARG A 13 -6.05 7.33 -4.77
C ARG A 13 -6.43 8.75 -4.34
N ASP A 14 -7.52 8.82 -3.57
CA ASP A 14 -8.12 10.01 -2.96
C ASP A 14 -8.93 9.57 -1.73
N ASN A 15 -9.56 10.49 -1.00
CA ASN A 15 -10.29 10.17 0.24
C ASN A 15 -11.52 9.24 0.08
N HIS A 16 -11.86 8.80 -1.13
CA HIS A 16 -13.03 7.98 -1.43
C HIS A 16 -12.72 6.75 -2.30
N THR A 17 -11.58 6.73 -3.01
CA THR A 17 -11.28 5.71 -4.01
C THR A 17 -10.09 4.84 -3.57
N PHE A 18 -10.34 3.54 -3.41
CA PHE A 18 -9.35 2.56 -2.96
C PHE A 18 -9.08 1.50 -4.03
N LYS A 19 -7.81 1.25 -4.31
CA LYS A 19 -7.35 0.09 -5.08
C LYS A 19 -6.81 -0.97 -4.15
N ARG A 20 -7.43 -2.16 -4.16
CA ARG A 20 -6.89 -3.33 -3.45
C ARG A 20 -5.59 -3.79 -4.11
N LEU A 21 -4.58 -4.07 -3.30
CA LEU A 21 -3.29 -4.59 -3.73
C LEU A 21 -3.26 -6.11 -3.55
N THR A 22 -2.79 -6.82 -4.57
CA THR A 22 -2.78 -8.30 -4.57
C THR A 22 -1.46 -8.86 -5.09
N GLY A 23 -1.13 -10.09 -4.66
CA GLY A 23 0.06 -10.81 -5.13
C GLY A 23 1.27 -10.68 -4.20
N PRO A 24 2.47 -11.03 -4.68
CA PRO A 24 3.74 -10.75 -3.99
C PRO A 24 4.01 -9.25 -3.82
N VAL A 25 4.95 -8.90 -2.92
CA VAL A 25 5.32 -7.49 -2.62
C VAL A 25 5.70 -6.71 -3.88
N GLU A 26 6.46 -7.31 -4.79
CA GLU A 26 6.90 -6.64 -6.02
C GLU A 26 5.72 -6.35 -6.98
N ASP A 27 4.72 -7.25 -7.05
CA ASP A 27 3.51 -7.03 -7.85
C ASP A 27 2.63 -5.94 -7.24
N MET A 28 2.54 -5.90 -5.90
CA MET A 28 1.83 -4.81 -5.19
C MET A 28 2.53 -3.48 -5.42
N LEU A 29 3.87 -3.45 -5.34
CA LEU A 29 4.65 -2.23 -5.61
C LEU A 29 4.44 -1.75 -7.05
N ALA A 30 4.47 -2.66 -8.03
CA ALA A 30 4.19 -2.33 -9.42
C ALA A 30 2.78 -1.73 -9.60
N GLN A 31 1.77 -2.29 -8.92
CA GLN A 31 0.41 -1.75 -8.93
C GLN A 31 0.34 -0.35 -8.34
N VAL A 32 1.02 -0.09 -7.21
CA VAL A 32 1.07 1.23 -6.56
C VAL A 32 1.74 2.25 -7.46
N MET A 33 2.88 1.90 -8.06
CA MET A 33 3.60 2.81 -8.95
C MET A 33 2.85 3.07 -10.25
N ALA A 34 2.10 2.07 -10.77
CA ALA A 34 1.24 2.29 -11.93
C ALA A 34 0.13 3.32 -11.65
N GLU A 35 -0.49 3.29 -10.46
CA GLU A 35 -1.46 4.31 -10.07
C GLU A 35 -0.82 5.68 -9.89
N PHE A 36 0.34 5.73 -9.23
CA PHE A 36 1.08 6.98 -9.08
C PHE A 36 1.42 7.59 -10.44
N ASP A 37 1.92 6.79 -11.37
CA ASP A 37 2.32 7.21 -12.72
C ASP A 37 1.10 7.59 -13.60
N ASP A 38 -0.10 7.09 -13.29
CA ASP A 38 -1.39 7.49 -13.90
C ASP A 38 -1.93 8.82 -13.37
N GLY A 39 -1.24 9.45 -12.41
CA GLY A 39 -1.55 10.80 -11.93
C GLY A 39 -2.08 10.86 -10.49
N TYR A 40 -2.28 9.73 -9.81
CA TYR A 40 -2.71 9.69 -8.39
C TYR A 40 -1.57 10.01 -7.43
N THR A 41 -0.80 11.06 -7.70
CA THR A 41 0.47 11.37 -7.05
C THR A 41 0.37 11.88 -5.61
N TYR A 42 -0.85 11.95 -5.06
CA TYR A 42 -1.14 12.31 -3.66
C TYR A 42 -1.90 11.22 -2.90
N GLY A 43 -1.88 9.99 -3.43
CA GLY A 43 -2.49 8.85 -2.78
C GLY A 43 -1.76 8.38 -1.51
N MET A 44 -2.30 7.36 -0.86
CA MET A 44 -1.81 6.82 0.41
C MET A 44 -1.87 5.30 0.44
N LEU A 45 -0.81 4.66 0.91
CA LEU A 45 -0.85 3.24 1.29
C LEU A 45 -1.46 3.07 2.67
N CYS A 46 -2.45 2.18 2.77
CA CYS A 46 -3.16 1.94 4.03
C CYS A 46 -3.74 0.52 4.14
N THR A 47 -4.12 0.16 5.36
CA THR A 47 -4.87 -1.05 5.69
C THR A 47 -5.56 -0.89 7.04
N GLU A 48 -6.74 -1.47 7.20
CA GLU A 48 -7.40 -1.62 8.51
C GLU A 48 -7.04 -2.96 9.17
N SER A 49 -6.55 -3.93 8.40
CA SER A 49 -6.27 -5.29 8.88
C SER A 49 -5.05 -5.39 9.78
N LEU A 50 -4.13 -4.42 9.71
CA LEU A 50 -2.89 -4.40 10.49
C LEU A 50 -2.77 -3.11 11.31
N PRO A 51 -3.46 -3.02 12.47
CA PRO A 51 -3.35 -1.87 13.36
C PRO A 51 -1.88 -1.59 13.73
N GLY A 52 -1.47 -0.33 13.68
CA GLY A 52 -0.12 0.10 14.07
C GLY A 52 0.98 -0.10 13.02
N ILE A 53 0.64 -0.43 11.76
CA ILE A 53 1.62 -0.34 10.66
C ILE A 53 1.76 1.08 10.08
N GLY A 54 0.78 1.95 10.38
CA GLY A 54 0.76 3.31 9.85
C GLY A 54 0.42 3.36 8.36
N TYR A 55 0.71 4.49 7.74
CA TYR A 55 0.39 4.80 6.35
C TYR A 55 1.59 5.49 5.67
N VAL A 56 1.67 5.39 4.34
CA VAL A 56 2.68 6.08 3.52
C VAL A 56 1.99 6.97 2.51
N HIS A 57 2.35 8.25 2.49
CA HIS A 57 1.77 9.24 1.57
C HIS A 57 2.66 9.48 0.35
N ALA A 58 2.02 9.54 -0.81
CA ALA A 58 2.60 10.14 -2.00
C ALA A 58 2.48 11.68 -1.92
N HIS A 59 3.46 12.40 -2.46
CA HIS A 59 3.54 13.86 -2.36
C HIS A 59 3.95 14.53 -3.69
N GLY A 60 3.22 14.21 -4.75
CA GLY A 60 3.49 14.73 -6.08
C GLY A 60 4.65 14.03 -6.80
N THR A 61 4.78 14.27 -8.10
CA THR A 61 5.73 13.58 -8.99
C THR A 61 7.20 13.78 -8.61
N ALA A 62 7.56 14.92 -8.02
CA ALA A 62 8.93 15.22 -7.58
C ALA A 62 9.45 14.19 -6.56
N ASP A 63 8.54 13.57 -5.82
CA ASP A 63 8.85 12.65 -4.73
C ASP A 63 8.74 11.17 -5.13
N ARG A 64 8.58 10.87 -6.43
CA ARG A 64 8.33 9.52 -6.94
C ARG A 64 9.32 8.47 -6.41
N GLN A 65 10.62 8.77 -6.44
CA GLN A 65 11.64 7.82 -5.99
C GLN A 65 11.58 7.57 -4.47
N ARG A 66 11.33 8.62 -3.68
CA ARG A 66 11.15 8.50 -2.24
C ARG A 66 9.92 7.65 -1.94
N PHE A 67 8.79 7.98 -2.57
CA PHE A 67 7.54 7.25 -2.40
C PHE A 67 7.68 5.77 -2.79
N GLN A 68 8.37 5.45 -3.90
CA GLN A 68 8.61 4.07 -4.30
C GLN A 68 9.40 3.28 -3.23
N ASN A 69 10.40 3.91 -2.61
CA ASN A 69 11.20 3.26 -1.57
C ASN A 69 10.37 3.03 -0.29
N GLU A 70 9.69 4.06 0.20
CA GLU A 70 8.82 3.98 1.37
C GLU A 70 7.67 2.98 1.16
N ALA A 71 7.09 2.95 -0.04
CA ALA A 71 6.06 2.00 -0.44
C ALA A 71 6.58 0.56 -0.37
N ARG A 72 7.79 0.30 -0.88
CA ARG A 72 8.39 -1.04 -0.81
C ARG A 72 8.61 -1.47 0.64
N GLU A 73 9.19 -0.61 1.47
CA GLU A 73 9.43 -0.89 2.89
C GLU A 73 8.13 -1.19 3.64
N TRP A 74 7.11 -0.39 3.42
CA TRP A 74 5.80 -0.57 4.03
C TRP A 74 5.12 -1.88 3.59
N LEU A 75 5.14 -2.20 2.29
CA LEU A 75 4.57 -3.44 1.76
C LEU A 75 5.30 -4.68 2.31
N PHE A 76 6.63 -4.61 2.45
CA PHE A 76 7.41 -5.69 3.02
C PHE A 76 7.07 -5.90 4.52
N ALA A 77 6.98 -4.82 5.29
CA ALA A 77 6.56 -4.86 6.68
C ALA A 77 5.12 -5.41 6.83
N ALA A 78 4.21 -5.02 5.94
CA ALA A 78 2.83 -5.48 5.93
C ALA A 78 2.75 -6.98 5.65
N LYS A 79 3.53 -7.45 4.68
CA LYS A 79 3.59 -8.86 4.32
C LYS A 79 4.11 -9.72 5.47
N ILE A 80 5.21 -9.32 6.09
CA ILE A 80 5.75 -10.01 7.27
C ILE A 80 4.69 -10.09 8.37
N ARG A 81 4.06 -8.97 8.72
CA ARG A 81 3.04 -8.94 9.79
C ARG A 81 1.81 -9.80 9.45
N SER A 82 1.43 -9.89 8.18
CA SER A 82 0.30 -10.73 7.73
C SER A 82 0.56 -12.23 7.84
N GLU A 83 1.82 -12.63 7.93
CA GLU A 83 2.26 -14.03 8.02
C GLU A 83 2.61 -14.45 9.45
N LEU A 84 2.63 -13.50 10.39
CA LEU A 84 2.82 -13.79 11.81
C LEU A 84 1.52 -14.36 12.42
N PRO A 85 1.62 -15.41 13.27
CA PRO A 85 0.49 -16.09 13.89
C PRO A 85 -0.23 -15.27 14.98
#